data_AF-A0AA39FW47-F1
#
_entry.id   AF-A0AA39FW47-F1
#
_cell.length_a   1.000
_cell.length_b   1.000
_cell.length_c   1.000
_cell.angle_alpha   90.00
_cell.angle_beta   90.00
_cell.angle_gamma   90.00
#
_symmetry.space_group_name_H-M   'P 1'
#
loop_
_entity.id
_entity.type
_entity.pdbx_description
1 polymer ?
#
loop_
_entity_poly.entity_id
_entity_poly.type
_entity_poly.pdbx_seq_one_letter_code
_entity_poly.pdbx_strand_id
1 'polypeptide(L)'
;MAHFKSHASTSSNSTSHLSGKRKFSEDNDLSNFPMTDMKKFTDFDIKLKTDQCVRKEAGIIWSLVDVKEKLLKIVTNILMKFMARELILQFTAVKKTGDKNVLKETVFYSSIRDTIDTEYKLNQELAPLKEKQFHDAIGQVIICPKDWNGGRNNRQNKYSERSNIENENN
;
A
#
# COMPACT_ATOMS: atom_id res chain seq x y z
N MET A 1 -56.85 35.43 8.09
CA MET A 1 -56.08 34.44 8.88
C MET A 1 -55.47 33.44 7.92
N ALA A 2 -54.20 33.65 7.57
CA ALA A 2 -53.43 32.72 6.74
C ALA A 2 -52.75 31.70 7.68
N HIS A 3 -53.12 30.43 7.58
CA HIS A 3 -52.47 29.37 8.34
C HIS A 3 -51.18 28.93 7.64
N PHE A 4 -50.13 28.90 8.46
CA PHE A 4 -48.72 28.67 8.14
C PHE A 4 -48.43 27.17 7.93
N LYS A 5 -47.46 26.89 7.06
CA LYS A 5 -46.89 25.56 6.77
C LYS A 5 -46.21 24.93 8.00
N SER A 6 -46.25 23.61 8.10
CA SER A 6 -45.08 22.78 8.44
C SER A 6 -45.41 21.28 8.27
N HIS A 7 -44.93 20.68 7.18
CA HIS A 7 -44.78 19.22 7.10
C HIS A 7 -43.33 18.89 7.48
N ALA A 8 -43.14 18.27 8.64
CA ALA A 8 -41.89 17.62 9.00
C ALA A 8 -41.90 16.20 8.40
N SER A 9 -41.12 16.00 7.34
CA SER A 9 -40.83 14.68 6.80
C SER A 9 -39.57 14.13 7.47
N THR A 10 -39.75 13.27 8.46
CA THR A 10 -38.68 12.51 9.12
C THR A 10 -38.21 11.42 8.16
N SER A 11 -37.14 11.67 7.41
CA SER A 11 -36.46 10.63 6.63
C SER A 11 -35.52 9.86 7.55
N SER A 12 -35.97 8.69 8.01
CA SER A 12 -35.14 7.70 8.69
C SER A 12 -34.25 6.98 7.68
N ASN A 13 -33.03 7.48 7.48
CA ASN A 13 -32.02 6.72 6.74
C ASN A 13 -31.43 5.64 7.66
N SER A 14 -31.92 4.42 7.48
CA SER A 14 -31.30 3.21 8.00
C SER A 14 -30.01 2.95 7.23
N THR A 15 -28.86 3.21 7.85
CA THR A 15 -27.55 2.78 7.33
C THR A 15 -27.36 1.31 7.62
N SER A 16 -27.63 0.48 6.62
CA SER A 16 -27.27 -0.93 6.60
C SER A 16 -25.75 -1.08 6.63
N HIS A 17 -25.30 -1.83 7.63
CA HIS A 17 -23.92 -2.28 7.81
C HIS A 17 -23.58 -3.27 6.69
N LEU A 18 -22.90 -2.80 5.63
CA LEU A 18 -22.44 -3.64 4.54
C LEU A 18 -21.05 -4.21 4.86
N SER A 19 -21.02 -5.34 5.58
CA SER A 19 -19.88 -6.28 5.59
C SER A 19 -19.91 -7.16 4.33
N GLY A 20 -20.02 -6.53 3.15
CA GLY A 20 -19.96 -7.20 1.87
C GLY A 20 -18.54 -7.13 1.31
N LYS A 21 -17.86 -8.28 1.16
CA LYS A 21 -16.67 -8.38 0.30
C LYS A 21 -17.06 -7.86 -1.09
N ARG A 22 -16.67 -6.63 -1.42
CA ARG A 22 -16.99 -6.00 -2.71
C ARG A 22 -16.34 -6.87 -3.81
N LYS A 23 -17.17 -7.50 -4.65
CA LYS A 23 -16.72 -8.24 -5.83
C LYS A 23 -15.96 -7.25 -6.72
N PHE A 24 -14.69 -7.55 -6.98
CA PHE A 24 -13.86 -6.78 -7.91
C PHE A 24 -14.37 -6.98 -9.33
N SER A 25 -14.34 -5.93 -10.14
CA SER A 25 -14.36 -6.05 -11.60
C SER A 25 -13.06 -6.70 -12.04
N GLU A 26 -13.15 -7.81 -12.77
CA GLU A 26 -11.99 -8.54 -13.35
C GLU A 26 -11.22 -7.72 -14.41
N ASP A 27 -11.69 -6.52 -14.74
CA ASP A 27 -11.20 -5.68 -15.83
C ASP A 27 -10.06 -4.70 -15.46
N ASN A 28 -9.49 -4.76 -14.25
CA ASN A 28 -8.33 -3.92 -13.95
C ASN A 28 -7.11 -4.51 -14.68
N ASP A 29 -6.69 -3.85 -15.75
CA ASP A 29 -5.51 -4.21 -16.56
C ASP A 29 -4.21 -4.01 -15.77
N LEU A 30 -3.93 -4.97 -14.88
CA LEU A 30 -2.79 -4.98 -13.97
C LEU A 30 -1.44 -5.19 -14.68
N SER A 31 -1.42 -5.21 -16.01
CA SER A 31 -0.22 -5.41 -16.83
C SER A 31 0.84 -4.31 -16.64
N ASN A 32 0.45 -3.16 -16.09
CA ASN A 32 1.33 -2.03 -15.81
C ASN A 32 2.14 -2.16 -14.50
N PHE A 33 1.87 -3.17 -13.68
CA PHE A 33 2.54 -3.36 -12.40
C PHE A 33 3.27 -4.72 -12.30
N PRO A 34 4.39 -4.83 -11.56
CA PRO A 34 5.06 -3.75 -10.83
C PRO A 34 5.85 -2.81 -11.75
N MET A 35 5.80 -1.50 -11.49
CA MET A 35 6.58 -0.51 -12.22
C MET A 35 8.08 -0.66 -11.93
N THR A 36 8.91 -0.60 -12.96
CA THR A 36 10.35 -0.87 -12.87
C THR A 36 11.22 0.38 -12.88
N ASP A 37 10.72 1.51 -13.40
CA ASP A 37 11.51 2.72 -13.61
C ASP A 37 10.81 3.96 -13.06
N MET A 38 11.63 4.98 -12.74
CA MET A 38 11.16 6.20 -12.10
C MET A 38 10.24 7.03 -13.00
N LYS A 39 10.44 6.99 -14.32
CA LYS A 39 9.62 7.76 -15.26
C LYS A 39 8.18 7.26 -15.24
N LYS A 40 7.96 5.94 -15.32
CA LYS A 40 6.63 5.33 -15.19
C LYS A 40 5.98 5.67 -13.86
N PHE A 41 6.75 5.62 -12.77
CA PHE A 41 6.25 5.99 -11.45
C PHE A 41 5.81 7.46 -11.38
N THR A 42 6.64 8.39 -11.86
CA THR A 42 6.29 9.82 -11.89
C THR A 42 5.05 10.08 -12.75
N ASP A 43 4.97 9.46 -13.93
CA ASP A 43 3.79 9.57 -14.80
C ASP A 43 2.53 9.03 -14.09
N PHE A 44 2.64 7.91 -13.39
CA PHE A 44 1.56 7.33 -12.57
C PHE A 44 1.17 8.23 -11.40
N ASP A 45 2.12 8.75 -10.63
CA ASP A 45 1.87 9.60 -9.45
C ASP A 45 1.19 10.93 -9.83
N ILE A 46 1.58 11.50 -10.97
CA ILE A 46 0.90 12.67 -11.54
C ILE A 46 -0.53 12.32 -11.93
N LYS A 47 -0.73 11.21 -12.64
CA LYS A 47 -2.07 10.77 -13.08
C LYS A 47 -2.97 10.41 -11.91
N LEU A 48 -2.45 9.91 -10.78
CA LEU A 48 -3.27 9.69 -9.58
C LEU A 48 -4.02 10.96 -9.14
N LYS A 49 -3.43 12.15 -9.31
CA LYS A 49 -4.10 13.43 -8.97
C LYS A 49 -5.24 13.77 -9.91
N THR A 50 -5.08 13.51 -11.20
CA THR A 50 -5.93 14.12 -12.25
C THR A 50 -6.82 13.11 -12.97
N ASP A 51 -6.40 11.87 -13.12
CA ASP A 51 -7.04 10.85 -13.93
C ASP A 51 -7.91 9.89 -13.08
N GLN A 52 -9.21 9.87 -13.35
CA GLN A 52 -10.15 9.01 -12.63
C GLN A 52 -9.95 7.52 -12.94
N CYS A 53 -9.51 7.16 -14.15
CA CYS A 53 -9.26 5.78 -14.53
C CYS A 53 -8.11 5.20 -13.70
N VAL A 54 -7.00 5.95 -13.63
CA VAL A 54 -5.83 5.55 -12.83
C VAL A 54 -6.17 5.46 -11.33
N ARG A 55 -7.03 6.35 -10.81
CA ARG A 55 -7.53 6.21 -9.43
C ARG A 55 -8.37 4.96 -9.20
N LYS A 56 -9.19 4.55 -10.17
CA LYS A 56 -9.98 3.31 -10.09
C LYS A 56 -9.06 2.08 -10.10
N GLU A 57 -8.05 2.08 -10.97
CA GLU A 57 -7.04 1.02 -11.04
C GLU A 57 -6.22 0.91 -9.75
N ALA A 58 -5.76 2.05 -9.21
CA ALA A 58 -5.13 2.13 -7.90
C ALA A 58 -6.08 1.77 -6.74
N GLY A 59 -7.39 1.70 -7.00
CA GLY A 59 -8.40 1.19 -6.08
C GLY A 59 -8.14 -0.26 -5.63
N ILE A 60 -7.29 -1.02 -6.32
CA ILE A 60 -6.79 -2.32 -5.83
C ILE A 60 -6.05 -2.23 -4.49
N ILE A 61 -5.53 -1.05 -4.10
CA ILE A 61 -4.94 -0.87 -2.76
C ILE A 61 -5.91 -1.32 -1.67
N TRP A 62 -7.22 -1.05 -1.83
CA TRP A 62 -8.25 -1.43 -0.88
C TRP A 62 -8.36 -2.95 -0.66
N SER A 63 -8.20 -3.78 -1.71
CA SER A 63 -8.22 -5.25 -1.52
C SER A 63 -6.96 -5.81 -0.89
N LEU A 64 -5.88 -5.05 -0.88
CA LEU A 64 -4.61 -5.44 -0.27
C LEU A 64 -4.56 -5.09 1.22
N VAL A 65 -5.52 -4.31 1.72
CA VAL A 65 -5.65 -3.98 3.14
C VAL A 65 -6.51 -5.02 3.85
N ASP A 66 -5.84 -5.94 4.52
CA ASP A 66 -6.46 -6.77 5.56
C ASP A 66 -6.02 -6.26 6.93
N VAL A 67 -6.91 -5.55 7.62
CA VAL A 67 -6.61 -4.95 8.94
C VAL A 67 -6.37 -5.98 10.05
N LYS A 68 -6.65 -7.27 9.81
CA LYS A 68 -6.27 -8.36 10.72
C LYS A 68 -4.79 -8.72 10.61
N GLU A 69 -4.15 -8.34 9.52
CA GLU A 69 -2.72 -8.55 9.29
C GLU A 69 -1.87 -7.46 9.94
N LYS A 70 -0.59 -7.76 10.17
CA LYS A 70 0.37 -6.76 10.66
C LYS A 70 0.52 -5.65 9.62
N LEU A 71 0.50 -4.38 10.07
CA LEU A 71 0.69 -3.20 9.22
C LEU A 71 1.88 -3.31 8.27
N LEU A 72 3.01 -3.83 8.75
CA LEU A 72 4.20 -4.06 7.93
C LEU A 72 3.91 -4.95 6.72
N LYS A 73 3.12 -6.01 6.89
CA LYS A 73 2.75 -6.96 5.83
C LYS A 73 1.80 -6.31 4.83
N ILE A 74 0.81 -5.56 5.31
CA ILE A 74 -0.11 -4.77 4.47
C ILE A 74 0.69 -3.84 3.56
N VAL A 75 1.56 -3.01 4.17
CA VAL A 75 2.39 -2.05 3.45
C VAL A 75 3.34 -2.75 2.46
N THR A 76 3.95 -3.87 2.87
CA THR A 76 4.81 -4.67 1.98
C THR A 76 4.06 -5.16 0.76
N ASN A 77 2.88 -5.75 0.95
CA ASN A 77 2.07 -6.28 -0.15
C ASN A 77 1.67 -5.19 -1.14
N ILE A 78 1.28 -4.02 -0.64
CA ILE A 78 0.94 -2.88 -1.48
C ILE A 78 2.16 -2.41 -2.27
N LEU A 79 3.30 -2.15 -1.60
CA LEU A 79 4.49 -1.67 -2.31
C LEU A 79 5.02 -2.68 -3.33
N MET A 80 5.03 -3.97 -3.00
CA MET A 80 5.42 -5.03 -3.94
C MET A 80 4.47 -5.19 -5.12
N LYS A 81 3.18 -4.89 -4.93
CA LYS A 81 2.21 -4.94 -6.03
C LYS A 81 2.48 -3.84 -7.05
N PHE A 82 2.83 -2.63 -6.61
CA PHE A 82 2.96 -1.45 -7.48
C PHE A 82 4.37 -1.17 -7.97
N MET A 83 5.41 -1.51 -7.19
CA MET A 83 6.79 -1.18 -7.50
C MET A 83 7.67 -2.42 -7.53
N ALA A 84 8.57 -2.46 -8.51
CA ALA A 84 9.63 -3.44 -8.54
C ALA A 84 10.70 -3.06 -7.52
N ARG A 85 11.55 -4.04 -7.20
CA ARG A 85 12.64 -3.87 -6.25
C ARG A 85 13.62 -2.76 -6.67
N GLU A 86 13.91 -2.67 -7.95
CA GLU A 86 14.85 -1.72 -8.56
C GLU A 86 14.32 -0.28 -8.45
N LEU A 87 13.00 -0.12 -8.51
CA LEU A 87 12.34 1.16 -8.34
C LEU A 87 12.33 1.59 -6.86
N ILE A 88 11.88 0.71 -5.95
CA ILE A 88 11.75 1.07 -4.53
C ILE A 88 13.10 1.44 -3.89
N LEU A 89 14.21 0.86 -4.38
CA LEU A 89 15.57 1.17 -3.93
C LEU A 89 15.98 2.64 -4.16
N GLN A 90 15.31 3.33 -5.08
CA GLN A 90 15.54 4.75 -5.41
C GLN A 90 14.82 5.70 -4.46
N PHE A 91 14.01 5.17 -3.53
CA PHE A 91 13.29 5.96 -2.53
C PHE A 91 13.90 5.85 -1.14
N THR A 92 13.66 6.89 -0.34
CA THR A 92 13.62 6.85 1.12
C THR A 92 12.18 7.00 1.58
N ALA A 93 11.90 6.56 2.82
CA ALA A 93 10.54 6.62 3.36
C ALA A 93 10.07 8.04 3.66
N VAL A 94 10.82 8.78 4.49
CA VAL A 94 10.33 10.01 5.13
C VAL A 94 11.23 11.22 4.91
N LYS A 95 12.55 11.02 4.87
CA LYS A 95 13.53 12.12 4.76
C LYS A 95 14.44 11.88 3.58
N LYS A 96 14.83 12.94 2.89
CA LYS A 96 15.82 12.88 1.80
C LYS A 96 17.15 12.35 2.33
N THR A 97 17.80 11.47 1.58
CA THR A 97 19.14 10.96 1.91
C THR A 97 19.91 10.74 0.62
N GLY A 98 21.00 11.48 0.44
CA GLY A 98 21.72 11.54 -0.83
C GLY A 98 20.79 11.95 -1.97
N ASP A 99 20.89 11.21 -3.08
CA ASP A 99 20.14 11.48 -4.31
C ASP A 99 18.81 10.70 -4.41
N LYS A 100 18.38 10.07 -3.33
CA LYS A 100 17.12 9.31 -3.31
C LYS A 100 15.90 10.22 -3.21
N ASN A 101 14.82 9.78 -3.86
CA ASN A 101 13.52 10.45 -3.80
C ASN A 101 12.81 10.16 -2.46
N VAL A 102 11.92 11.03 -2.02
CA VAL A 102 11.18 10.85 -0.75
C VAL A 102 9.78 10.33 -1.04
N LEU A 103 9.48 9.09 -0.64
CA LEU A 103 8.18 8.48 -0.91
C LEU A 103 7.04 9.23 -0.21
N LYS A 104 7.26 9.74 1.01
CA LYS A 104 6.26 10.54 1.77
C LYS A 104 5.70 11.73 0.99
N GLU A 105 6.44 12.28 0.03
CA GLU A 105 6.03 13.47 -0.74
C GLU A 105 5.17 13.11 -1.97
N THR A 106 4.95 11.82 -2.24
CA THR A 106 4.20 11.33 -3.40
C THR A 106 2.70 11.20 -3.10
N VAL A 107 1.88 11.26 -4.15
CA VAL A 107 0.42 11.02 -4.05
C VAL A 107 0.12 9.58 -3.78
N PHE A 108 0.93 8.69 -4.34
CA PHE A 108 0.84 7.27 -4.09
C PHE A 108 0.96 6.98 -2.59
N TYR A 109 1.93 7.61 -1.91
CA TYR A 109 2.05 7.49 -0.47
C TYR A 109 0.82 7.96 0.30
N SER A 110 0.28 9.15 -0.02
CA SER A 110 -0.93 9.65 0.64
C SER A 110 -2.12 8.73 0.37
N SER A 111 -2.24 8.20 -0.86
CA SER A 111 -3.32 7.26 -1.24
C SER A 111 -3.25 5.96 -0.44
N ILE A 112 -2.06 5.40 -0.22
CA ILE A 112 -1.87 4.22 0.65
C ILE A 112 -2.29 4.56 2.08
N ARG A 113 -1.80 5.69 2.60
CA ARG A 113 -2.09 6.12 3.97
C ARG A 113 -3.58 6.30 4.20
N ASP A 114 -4.25 7.04 3.33
CA ASP A 114 -5.68 7.34 3.43
C ASP A 114 -6.54 6.08 3.35
N THR A 115 -6.15 5.14 2.48
CA THR A 115 -6.84 3.86 2.35
C THR A 115 -6.74 3.04 3.63
N ILE A 116 -5.53 2.88 4.18
CA ILE A 116 -5.33 2.13 5.44
C ILE A 116 -6.00 2.83 6.61
N ASP A 117 -5.89 4.16 6.71
CA ASP A 117 -6.55 4.94 7.76
C ASP A 117 -8.06 4.79 7.72
N THR A 118 -8.64 4.74 6.52
CA THR A 118 -10.08 4.56 6.38
C THR A 118 -10.50 3.16 6.83
N GLU A 119 -9.78 2.12 6.43
CA GLU A 119 -10.07 0.75 6.88
C GLU A 119 -9.89 0.56 8.40
N TYR A 120 -8.87 1.20 9.00
CA TYR A 120 -8.70 1.20 10.46
C TYR A 120 -9.86 1.93 11.17
N LYS A 121 -10.37 3.04 10.62
CA LYS A 121 -11.52 3.76 11.19
C LYS A 121 -12.84 2.99 11.07
N LEU A 122 -13.00 2.21 9.99
CA LEU A 122 -14.19 1.36 9.80
C LEU A 122 -14.20 0.18 10.76
N ASN A 123 -13.04 -0.26 11.24
CA ASN A 123 -12.92 -1.32 12.23
C ASN A 123 -12.93 -0.76 13.67
N GLN A 124 -14.07 -0.86 14.35
CA GLN A 124 -14.27 -0.32 15.70
C GLN A 124 -13.41 -0.97 16.79
N GLU A 125 -12.81 -2.14 16.53
CA GLU A 125 -11.93 -2.82 17.48
C GLU A 125 -10.49 -2.29 17.44
N LEU A 126 -10.13 -1.52 16.41
CA LEU A 126 -8.78 -1.01 16.22
C LEU A 126 -8.66 0.43 16.70
N ALA A 127 -7.58 0.71 17.43
CA ALA A 127 -7.19 2.08 17.71
C ALA A 127 -6.80 2.80 16.40
N PRO A 128 -7.03 4.12 16.29
CA PRO A 128 -6.61 4.91 15.14
C PRO A 128 -5.11 4.72 14.85
N LEU A 129 -4.79 4.48 13.58
CA LEU A 129 -3.41 4.27 13.16
C LEU A 129 -2.59 5.55 13.37
N LYS A 130 -1.55 5.48 14.19
CA LYS A 130 -0.67 6.64 14.42
C LYS A 130 0.28 6.85 13.25
N GLU A 131 0.62 8.11 12.97
CA GLU A 131 1.55 8.48 11.88
C GLU A 131 2.89 7.76 12.03
N LYS A 132 3.45 7.74 13.26
CA LYS A 132 4.71 7.05 13.56
C LYS A 132 4.67 5.56 13.18
N GLN A 133 3.59 4.85 13.49
CA GLN A 133 3.47 3.41 13.19
C GLN A 133 3.53 3.15 11.68
N PHE A 134 2.90 4.01 10.89
CA PHE A 134 2.92 3.90 9.43
C PHE A 134 4.28 4.27 8.84
N HIS A 135 4.92 5.33 9.34
CA HIS A 135 6.29 5.68 8.95
C HIS A 135 7.27 4.56 9.25
N ASP A 136 7.18 3.97 10.43
CA ASP A 136 8.05 2.87 10.84
C ASP A 136 7.83 1.65 9.94
N ALA A 137 6.58 1.36 9.54
CA ALA A 137 6.26 0.29 8.60
C ALA A 137 6.85 0.55 7.19
N ILE A 138 6.56 1.71 6.59
CA ILE A 138 7.11 2.08 5.27
C ILE A 138 8.65 2.09 5.30
N GLY A 139 9.23 2.65 6.36
CA GLY A 139 10.67 2.69 6.59
C GLY A 139 11.30 1.30 6.58
N GLN A 140 10.71 0.36 7.32
CA GLN A 140 11.18 -1.03 7.35
C GLN A 140 11.11 -1.70 5.98
N VAL A 141 10.05 -1.46 5.19
CA VAL A 141 9.92 -2.03 3.85
C VAL A 141 10.99 -1.50 2.89
N ILE A 142 11.23 -0.17 2.92
CA ILE A 142 12.20 0.50 2.02
C ILE A 142 13.66 0.20 2.38
N ILE A 143 13.95 -0.14 3.65
CA ILE A 143 15.31 -0.55 4.08
C ILE A 143 15.60 -2.01 3.72
N CYS A 144 14.57 -2.86 3.62
CA CYS A 144 14.71 -4.30 3.33
C CYS A 144 14.22 -4.78 1.94
N PRO A 145 14.30 -4.00 0.83
CA PRO A 145 13.88 -4.48 -0.48
C PRO A 145 14.80 -5.57 -1.02
N LYS A 146 15.97 -5.77 -0.41
CA LYS A 146 16.88 -6.91 -0.68
C LYS A 146 16.27 -8.26 -0.28
N ASP A 147 15.23 -8.26 0.54
CA ASP A 147 14.56 -9.47 1.01
C ASP A 147 13.31 -9.81 0.19
N TRP A 148 12.92 -8.93 -0.74
CA TRP A 148 11.82 -9.18 -1.67
C TRP A 148 12.15 -10.36 -2.61
N ASN A 149 11.13 -11.11 -3.02
CA ASN A 149 11.23 -12.24 -3.95
C ASN A 149 12.24 -13.34 -3.54
N GLY A 150 12.32 -13.67 -2.25
CA GLY A 150 13.16 -14.78 -1.77
C GLY A 150 14.64 -14.43 -1.55
N GLY A 151 15.01 -13.14 -1.57
CA GLY A 151 16.39 -12.70 -1.37
C GLY A 151 17.05 -13.16 -0.06
N ARG A 152 16.27 -13.41 1.01
CA ARG A 152 16.78 -14.05 2.24
C ARG A 152 17.13 -15.52 2.06
N ASN A 153 16.28 -16.29 1.38
CA ASN A 153 16.49 -17.72 1.16
C ASN A 153 17.73 -17.97 0.30
N ASN A 154 17.99 -17.09 -0.68
CA ASN A 154 19.20 -17.15 -1.51
C ASN A 154 20.51 -16.91 -0.72
N ARG A 155 20.46 -16.25 0.45
CA ARG A 155 21.64 -16.09 1.33
C ARG A 155 21.89 -17.31 2.20
N GLN A 156 20.84 -17.96 2.67
CA GLN A 156 20.95 -19.20 3.46
C GLN A 156 21.49 -20.36 2.61
N ASN A 157 21.08 -20.44 1.33
CA ASN A 157 21.60 -21.46 0.40
C ASN A 157 23.09 -21.25 0.07
N LYS A 158 23.56 -20.00 -0.11
CA LYS A 158 25.00 -19.73 -0.33
C LYS A 158 25.89 -20.07 0.86
N TYR A 159 25.37 -19.98 2.08
CA TYR A 159 26.14 -20.31 3.29
C TYR A 159 26.27 -21.83 3.46
N SER A 160 25.22 -22.58 3.14
CA SER A 160 25.21 -24.05 3.19
C SER A 160 26.04 -24.70 2.09
N GLU A 161 26.08 -24.13 0.88
CA GLU A 161 26.97 -24.60 -0.19
C GLU A 161 28.46 -24.42 0.16
N ARG A 162 28.84 -23.31 0.78
CA ARG A 162 30.25 -23.08 1.19
C ARG A 162 30.71 -24.04 2.28
N SER A 163 29.87 -24.33 3.26
CA SER A 163 30.20 -25.29 4.32
C SER A 163 30.32 -26.74 3.81
N ASN A 164 29.64 -27.09 2.72
CA ASN A 164 29.77 -28.43 2.13
C ASN A 164 31.06 -28.58 1.32
N ILE A 165 31.48 -27.53 0.58
CA ILE A 165 32.75 -27.55 -0.18
C ILE A 165 33.97 -27.60 0.74
N GLU A 166 33.93 -26.98 1.92
CA GLU A 166 35.03 -27.04 2.91
C GLU A 166 35.15 -28.42 3.59
N ASN A 167 34.06 -29.19 3.67
CA ASN A 167 34.06 -30.53 4.26
C ASN A 167 34.42 -31.66 3.28
N GLU A 168 34.34 -31.42 1.96
CA GLU A 168 34.72 -32.41 0.93
C GLU A 168 36.22 -32.35 0.55
N ASN A 169 36.96 -31.35 1.04
CA ASN A 169 38.39 -31.16 0.76
C ASN A 169 39.31 -31.44 1.96
N ASN A 170 38.80 -32.07 3.02
CA ASN A 170 39.54 -32.59 4.18
C ASN A 170 39.30 -34.09 4.33
#